data_AF-A0A7X8EQU2-F1
#
_entry.id   AF-A0A7X8EQU2-F1
#
_cell.length_a   1.000
_cell.length_b   1.000
_cell.length_c   1.000
_cell.angle_alpha   90.00
_cell.angle_beta   90.00
_cell.angle_gamma   90.00
#
_symmetry.space_group_name_H-M   'P 1'
#
loop_
_entity.id
_entity.type
_entity.pdbx_description
1 polymer ?
#
loop_
_entity_poly.entity_id
_entity_poly.type
_entity_poly.pdbx_seq_one_letter_code
_entity_poly.pdbx_strand_id
1 'polypeptide(L)'
;MNCNKVDHLIMKYMDGTLTKGEAKDLNSHIVGCSSCKEEFFIYQRVIEGMENDKAIEAPVDFEVGVMEKIKNIEIDYRPKKTTSLETIKAMVWGIFSLMFGIGVLLFIYRESFLEYMLQNPYIGHWAKVIVPTAYVLSSYIDQIKNEIGDILIYSKPLISSLRVVVISILTVLLGIQYYIYRRKKVEL
;
A
#
# COMPACT_ATOMS: atom_id res chain seq x y z
N MET A 1 26.79 -7.90 5.37
CA MET A 1 25.87 -6.95 6.04
C MET A 1 26.19 -5.54 5.55
N ASN A 2 25.20 -4.68 5.34
CA ASN A 2 25.42 -3.31 4.84
C ASN A 2 25.77 -2.38 6.01
N CYS A 3 26.64 -1.39 5.78
CA CYS A 3 27.10 -0.45 6.81
C CYS A 3 25.94 0.26 7.53
N ASN A 4 24.86 0.62 6.84
CA ASN A 4 23.69 1.26 7.45
C ASN A 4 22.99 0.40 8.53
N LYS A 5 23.08 -0.93 8.44
CA LYS A 5 22.50 -1.82 9.46
C LYS A 5 23.44 -1.98 10.66
N VAL A 6 24.71 -1.73 10.46
CA VAL A 6 25.77 -1.90 11.46
C VAL A 6 25.73 -0.74 12.44
N ASP A 7 25.51 0.48 11.96
CA ASP A 7 25.28 1.67 12.79
C ASP A 7 24.21 1.44 13.88
N HIS A 8 23.07 0.86 13.51
CA HIS A 8 22.03 0.50 14.48
C HIS A 8 22.47 -0.56 15.51
N LEU A 9 23.36 -1.49 15.13
CA LEU A 9 23.94 -2.47 16.06
C LEU A 9 25.00 -1.83 16.97
N ILE A 10 25.76 -0.85 16.47
CA ILE A 10 26.70 -0.05 17.27
C ILE A 10 25.91 0.70 18.35
N MET A 11 24.80 1.35 18.01
CA MET A 11 23.97 2.06 19.00
C MET A 11 23.44 1.11 20.09
N LYS A 12 22.88 -0.04 19.69
CA LYS A 12 22.42 -1.07 20.63
C LYS A 12 23.53 -1.60 21.54
N TYR A 13 24.76 -1.71 21.02
CA TYR A 13 25.92 -2.08 21.82
C TYR A 13 26.21 -1.01 22.89
N MET A 14 26.20 0.26 22.51
CA MET A 14 26.42 1.38 23.44
C MET A 14 25.34 1.45 24.52
N ASP A 15 24.09 1.17 24.18
CA ASP A 15 22.96 1.11 25.13
C ASP A 15 22.97 -0.16 26.03
N GLY A 16 23.86 -1.11 25.79
CA GLY A 16 23.89 -2.39 26.52
C GLY A 16 22.71 -3.33 26.21
N THR A 17 21.98 -3.10 25.11
CA THR A 17 20.77 -3.86 24.73
C THR A 17 21.01 -4.89 23.63
N LEU A 18 22.26 -5.07 23.20
CA LEU A 18 22.63 -5.95 22.09
C LEU A 18 22.52 -7.44 22.46
N THR A 19 21.88 -8.23 21.60
CA THR A 19 21.78 -9.68 21.80
C THR A 19 23.05 -10.42 21.35
N LYS A 20 23.25 -11.66 21.84
CA LYS A 20 24.41 -12.50 21.46
C LYS A 20 24.51 -12.76 19.95
N GLY A 21 23.38 -12.91 19.26
CA GLY A 21 23.35 -13.10 17.80
C GLY A 21 23.82 -11.85 17.07
N GLU A 22 23.26 -10.70 17.44
CA GLU A 22 23.64 -9.40 16.87
C GLU A 22 25.11 -9.04 17.17
N ALA A 23 25.63 -9.41 18.34
CA ALA A 23 27.04 -9.21 18.69
C ALA A 23 28.00 -9.96 17.76
N LYS A 24 27.64 -11.19 17.37
CA LYS A 24 28.43 -11.98 16.42
C LYS A 24 28.44 -11.33 15.03
N ASP A 25 27.28 -10.84 14.59
CA ASP A 25 27.14 -10.19 13.29
C ASP A 25 27.88 -8.83 13.25
N LEU A 26 27.78 -8.04 14.32
CA LEU A 26 28.51 -6.79 14.50
C LEU A 26 30.03 -7.03 14.46
N ASN A 27 30.52 -7.99 15.25
CA ASN A 27 31.95 -8.32 15.30
C ASN A 27 32.46 -8.82 13.94
N SER A 28 31.71 -9.68 13.27
CA SER A 28 32.08 -10.15 11.92
C SER A 28 32.18 -9.01 10.91
N HIS A 29 31.36 -7.97 11.03
CA HIS A 29 31.40 -6.83 10.11
C HIS A 29 32.55 -5.87 10.42
N ILE A 30 32.74 -5.52 11.70
CA ILE A 30 33.80 -4.59 12.13
C ILE A 30 35.20 -5.13 11.81
N VAL A 31 35.40 -6.45 11.84
CA VAL A 31 36.67 -7.06 11.43
C VAL A 31 36.95 -6.86 9.93
N GLY A 32 35.91 -6.83 9.09
CA GLY A 32 36.03 -6.73 7.63
C GLY A 32 35.87 -5.32 7.05
N CYS A 33 35.40 -4.34 7.84
CA CYS A 33 35.12 -2.98 7.39
C CYS A 33 35.86 -1.95 8.24
N SER A 34 36.86 -1.27 7.66
CA SER A 34 37.66 -0.26 8.35
C SER A 34 36.85 0.97 8.79
N SER A 35 35.89 1.40 7.97
CA SER A 35 35.06 2.57 8.25
C SER A 35 34.15 2.35 9.46
N CYS A 36 33.42 1.23 9.52
CA CYS A 36 32.58 0.91 10.68
C CYS A 36 33.40 0.60 11.95
N LYS A 37 34.64 0.11 11.78
CA LYS A 37 35.57 -0.10 12.90
C LYS A 37 35.99 1.22 13.51
N GLU A 38 36.37 2.19 12.69
CA GLU A 38 36.75 3.53 13.15
C GLU A 38 35.60 4.22 13.87
N GLU A 39 34.40 4.17 13.29
CA GLU A 39 33.17 4.69 13.88
C GLU A 39 32.89 4.08 15.27
N PHE A 40 32.96 2.75 15.39
CA PHE A 40 32.80 2.06 16.66
C PHE A 40 33.82 2.53 17.72
N PHE A 41 35.08 2.70 17.36
CA PHE A 41 36.12 3.19 18.27
C PHE A 41 35.90 4.65 18.70
N ILE A 42 35.36 5.49 17.82
CA ILE A 42 35.02 6.88 18.16
C ILE A 42 33.95 6.87 19.25
N TYR A 43 32.86 6.13 19.06
CA TYR A 43 31.79 6.04 20.05
C TYR A 43 32.27 5.47 21.38
N GLN A 44 33.10 4.43 21.34
CA GLN A 44 33.65 3.83 22.56
C GLN A 44 34.51 4.83 23.34
N ARG A 45 35.36 5.61 22.65
CA ARG A 45 36.18 6.66 23.28
C ARG A 45 35.34 7.76 23.91
N VAL A 46 34.20 8.12 23.30
CA VAL A 46 33.29 9.12 23.86
C VAL A 46 32.69 8.62 25.17
N ILE A 47 32.22 7.38 25.21
CA ILE A 47 31.64 6.78 26.42
C ILE A 47 32.69 6.65 27.51
N GLU A 48 33.88 6.14 27.20
CA GLU A 48 35.00 6.05 28.14
C GLU A 48 35.38 7.44 28.68
N GLY A 49 35.29 8.49 27.85
CA GLY A 49 35.48 9.88 28.28
C GLY A 49 34.42 10.33 29.29
N MET A 50 33.15 9.96 29.08
CA MET A 50 32.03 10.33 29.96
C MET A 50 31.99 9.50 31.25
N GLU A 51 32.37 8.23 31.22
CA GLU A 51 32.42 7.37 32.41
C GLU A 51 33.52 7.80 33.40
N ASN A 52 34.57 8.46 32.91
CA ASN A 52 35.64 9.00 33.75
C ASN A 52 35.24 10.32 34.45
N ASP A 53 34.12 10.93 34.08
CA ASP A 53 33.58 12.07 34.82
C ASP A 53 32.91 11.59 36.11
N LYS A 54 33.17 12.30 37.21
CA LYS A 54 32.56 11.97 38.52
C LYS A 54 31.04 11.98 38.37
N ALA A 55 30.40 10.90 38.79
CA ALA A 55 28.95 10.85 38.94
C ALA A 55 28.51 12.07 39.77
N ILE A 56 27.77 12.98 39.13
CA ILE A 56 27.24 14.16 39.79
C ILE A 56 26.07 13.67 40.63
N GLU A 57 26.23 13.68 41.96
CA GLU A 57 25.12 13.40 42.85
C GLU A 57 24.06 14.50 42.70
N ALA A 58 22.80 14.09 42.61
CA ALA A 58 21.69 15.03 42.58
C ALA A 58 21.65 15.82 43.90
N PRO A 59 21.29 17.12 43.87
CA PRO A 59 21.07 17.89 45.09
C PRO A 59 20.06 17.21 46.03
N VAL A 60 20.24 17.38 47.34
CA VAL A 60 19.48 16.71 48.42
C VAL A 60 17.95 16.86 48.28
N ASP A 61 17.47 17.90 47.58
CA ASP A 61 16.03 18.20 47.40
C ASP A 61 15.52 18.04 45.96
N PHE A 62 16.33 17.50 45.04
CA PHE A 62 15.95 17.40 43.63
C PHE A 62 14.71 16.53 43.42
N GLU A 63 14.68 15.35 44.06
CA GLU A 63 13.55 14.42 43.95
C GLU A 63 12.27 15.05 44.51
N VAL A 64 12.36 15.67 45.70
CA VAL A 64 11.23 16.34 46.35
C VAL A 64 10.67 17.45 45.44
N GLY A 65 11.55 18.30 44.89
CA GLY A 65 11.14 19.41 44.02
C GLY A 65 10.54 18.96 42.67
N VAL A 66 11.00 17.83 42.12
CA VAL A 66 10.41 17.25 40.90
C VAL A 66 9.04 16.64 41.19
N MET A 67 8.92 15.87 42.27
CA MET A 67 7.67 15.19 42.63
C MET A 67 6.56 16.18 43.03
N GLU A 68 6.92 17.30 43.67
CA GLU A 68 5.97 18.37 43.96
C GLU A 68 5.44 19.03 42.67
N LYS A 69 6.32 19.28 41.69
CA LYS A 69 5.90 19.81 40.38
C LYS A 69 4.97 18.85 39.66
N ILE A 70 5.30 17.54 39.63
CA ILE A 70 4.47 16.52 38.98
C ILE A 70 3.08 16.46 39.60
N LYS A 71 2.98 16.54 40.93
CA LYS A 71 1.70 16.53 41.66
C LYS A 71 0.79 17.70 41.28
N ASN A 72 1.38 18.85 40.93
CA ASN A 72 0.67 20.06 40.55
C ASN A 72 0.36 20.14 39.04
N ILE A 73 0.72 19.12 38.25
CA ILE A 73 0.32 19.03 36.84
C ILE A 73 -1.13 18.56 36.78
N GLU A 74 -2.04 19.47 36.49
CA GLU A 74 -3.39 19.11 36.07
C GLU A 74 -3.32 18.46 34.68
N ILE A 75 -3.47 17.13 34.64
CA ILE A 75 -3.52 16.41 33.37
C ILE A 75 -4.90 16.64 32.74
N ASP A 76 -4.94 17.53 31.75
CA ASP A 76 -6.13 17.76 30.93
C ASP A 76 -6.34 16.55 30.00
N TYR A 77 -7.04 15.54 30.51
CA TYR A 77 -7.51 14.40 29.73
C TYR A 77 -8.68 14.83 28.83
N ARG A 78 -8.43 15.68 27.83
CA ARG A 78 -9.42 15.91 26.77
C ARG A 78 -9.56 14.61 25.98
N PRO A 79 -10.73 13.95 25.99
CA PRO A 79 -10.94 12.84 25.08
C PRO A 79 -10.77 13.39 23.66
N LYS A 80 -9.84 12.78 22.90
CA LYS A 80 -9.61 13.13 21.50
C LYS A 80 -10.95 13.01 20.78
N LYS A 81 -11.50 14.14 20.32
CA LYS A 81 -12.78 14.19 19.61
C LYS A 81 -12.70 13.22 18.45
N THR A 82 -13.44 12.11 18.54
CA THR A 82 -13.46 11.11 17.48
C THR A 82 -14.13 11.76 16.28
N THR A 83 -13.41 11.84 15.16
CA THR A 83 -14.01 12.26 13.89
C THR A 83 -15.19 11.34 13.59
N SER A 84 -16.35 11.91 13.25
CA SER A 84 -17.52 11.10 12.94
C SER A 84 -17.24 10.25 11.70
N LEU A 85 -17.84 9.06 11.63
CA LEU A 85 -17.75 8.20 10.45
C LEU A 85 -18.19 8.92 9.17
N GLU A 86 -19.09 9.89 9.29
CA GLU A 86 -19.54 10.73 8.17
C GLU A 86 -18.43 11.64 7.65
N THR A 87 -17.65 12.27 8.54
CA THR A 87 -16.49 13.08 8.15
C THR A 87 -15.43 12.23 7.44
N ILE A 88 -15.19 11.01 7.93
CA ILE A 88 -14.23 10.08 7.31
C ILE A 88 -14.72 9.66 5.92
N LYS A 89 -15.99 9.29 5.78
CA LYS A 89 -16.58 8.95 4.47
C LYS A 89 -16.50 10.11 3.49
N ALA A 90 -16.83 11.33 3.92
CA ALA A 90 -16.74 12.52 3.09
C ALA A 90 -15.30 12.79 2.63
N MET A 91 -14.32 12.61 3.52
CA MET A 91 -12.90 12.75 3.18
C MET A 91 -12.44 11.71 2.14
N VAL A 92 -12.83 10.45 2.32
CA VAL A 92 -12.48 9.37 1.37
C VAL A 92 -13.10 9.64 -0.01
N TRP A 93 -14.38 9.97 -0.08
CA TRP A 93 -15.05 10.29 -1.34
C TRP A 93 -14.49 11.57 -1.99
N GLY A 94 -14.13 12.57 -1.20
CA GLY A 94 -13.50 13.79 -1.68
C GLY A 94 -12.14 13.51 -2.33
N ILE A 95 -11.28 12.74 -1.66
CA ILE A 95 -9.96 12.36 -2.19
C ILE A 95 -10.12 11.50 -3.45
N PHE A 96 -11.04 10.55 -3.44
CA PHE A 96 -11.30 9.70 -4.59
C PHE A 96 -11.78 10.52 -5.80
N SER A 97 -12.73 11.43 -5.61
CA SER A 97 -13.24 12.33 -6.64
C SER A 97 -12.13 13.21 -7.22
N LEU A 98 -11.27 13.75 -6.35
CA LEU A 98 -10.14 14.59 -6.75
C LEU A 98 -9.10 13.81 -7.56
N MET A 99 -8.71 12.62 -7.10
CA MET A 99 -7.79 11.75 -7.83
C MET A 99 -8.34 11.33 -9.18
N PHE A 100 -9.64 10.99 -9.23
CA PHE A 100 -10.32 10.64 -10.47
C PHE A 100 -10.36 11.82 -11.45
N GLY A 101 -10.70 13.02 -10.97
CA GLY A 101 -10.70 14.23 -11.78
C GLY A 101 -9.33 14.56 -12.37
N ILE A 102 -8.27 14.46 -11.56
CA ILE A 102 -6.88 14.63 -12.04
C ILE A 102 -6.55 13.56 -13.09
N GLY A 103 -6.94 12.30 -12.87
CA GLY A 103 -6.72 11.22 -13.82
C GLY A 103 -7.39 11.46 -15.18
N VAL A 104 -8.65 11.92 -15.19
CA VAL A 104 -9.37 12.28 -16.41
C VAL A 104 -8.67 13.44 -17.13
N LEU A 105 -8.22 14.45 -16.38
CA LEU A 105 -7.53 15.61 -16.94
C LEU A 105 -6.19 15.21 -17.58
N LEU A 106 -5.41 14.35 -16.91
CA LEU A 106 -4.17 13.78 -17.47
C LEU A 106 -4.42 12.92 -18.72
N PHE A 107 -5.56 12.24 -18.80
CA PHE A 107 -5.92 11.47 -19.99
C PHE A 107 -6.24 12.37 -21.19
N ILE A 108 -7.02 13.44 -20.97
CA ILE A 108 -7.38 14.41 -22.02
C ILE A 108 -6.15 15.16 -22.53
N TYR A 109 -5.29 15.63 -21.63
CA TYR A 109 -4.09 16.41 -21.96
C TYR A 109 -2.83 15.56 -22.05
N ARG A 110 -2.97 14.25 -22.35
CA ARG A 110 -1.87 13.28 -22.33
C ARG A 110 -0.69 13.73 -23.19
N GLU A 111 -0.93 14.16 -24.42
CA GLU A 111 0.15 14.49 -25.36
C GLU A 111 0.94 15.72 -24.91
N SER A 112 0.24 16.81 -24.57
CA SER A 112 0.86 18.04 -24.05
C SER A 112 1.63 17.79 -22.74
N PHE A 113 1.11 16.93 -21.87
CA PHE A 113 1.78 16.56 -20.63
C PHE A 113 3.06 15.75 -20.88
N LEU A 114 3.02 14.81 -21.82
CA LEU A 114 4.20 14.02 -22.20
C LEU A 114 5.28 14.89 -22.83
N GLU A 115 4.91 15.83 -23.70
CA GLU A 115 5.85 16.76 -24.31
C GLU A 115 6.53 17.66 -23.26
N TYR A 116 5.75 18.19 -22.31
CA TYR A 116 6.29 18.96 -21.18
C TYR A 116 7.24 18.13 -20.31
N MET A 117 6.88 16.87 -19.99
CA MET A 117 7.76 16.00 -19.22
C MET A 117 9.08 15.69 -19.94
N LEU A 118 9.04 15.49 -21.25
CA LEU A 118 10.23 15.21 -22.06
C LEU A 118 11.19 16.40 -22.16
N GLN A 119 10.66 17.63 -22.10
CA GLN A 119 11.45 18.85 -22.11
C GLN A 119 12.07 19.19 -20.74
N ASN A 120 11.57 18.60 -19.65
CA ASN A 120 12.07 18.90 -18.30
C ASN A 120 13.40 18.16 -18.01
N PRO A 121 14.46 18.86 -17.58
CA PRO A 121 15.78 18.26 -17.35
C PRO A 121 15.81 17.21 -16.22
N TYR A 122 14.88 17.25 -15.26
CA TYR A 122 14.84 16.30 -14.15
C TYR A 122 13.95 15.08 -14.43
N ILE A 123 12.86 15.27 -15.16
CA ILE A 123 11.81 14.25 -15.35
C ILE A 123 11.91 13.58 -16.73
N GLY A 124 12.58 14.23 -17.69
CA GLY A 124 12.67 13.76 -19.07
C GLY A 124 13.32 12.38 -19.22
N HIS A 125 14.27 12.02 -18.35
CA HIS A 125 14.86 10.67 -18.35
C HIS A 125 13.83 9.60 -18.00
N TRP A 126 13.02 9.83 -16.95
CA TRP A 126 11.93 8.93 -16.56
C TRP A 126 10.85 8.84 -17.64
N ALA A 127 10.48 9.96 -18.24
CA ALA A 127 9.49 9.98 -19.32
C ALA A 127 9.93 9.13 -20.53
N LYS A 128 11.22 9.19 -20.91
CA LYS A 128 11.77 8.38 -22.02
C LYS A 128 11.71 6.87 -21.76
N VAL A 129 11.81 6.44 -20.50
CA VAL A 129 11.68 5.02 -20.13
C VAL A 129 10.20 4.59 -20.12
N ILE A 130 9.30 5.47 -19.69
CA ILE A 130 7.88 5.13 -19.52
C ILE A 130 7.10 5.17 -20.85
N VAL A 131 7.39 6.12 -21.74
CA VAL A 131 6.65 6.28 -23.01
C VAL A 131 6.62 5.00 -23.87
N PRO A 132 7.75 4.27 -24.08
CA PRO A 132 7.74 3.01 -24.81
C PRO A 132 6.90 1.92 -24.13
N THR A 133 6.91 1.86 -22.79
CA THR A 133 6.13 0.87 -22.04
C THR A 133 4.63 1.10 -22.19
N ALA A 134 4.19 2.37 -22.33
CA ALA A 134 2.79 2.70 -22.59
C ALA A 134 2.32 2.20 -23.97
N TYR A 135 3.20 2.24 -24.99
CA TYR A 135 2.89 1.71 -26.32
C TYR A 135 2.75 0.19 -26.32
N VAL A 136 3.69 -0.50 -25.65
CA VAL A 136 3.61 -1.96 -25.45
C VAL A 136 2.31 -2.33 -24.73
N LEU A 137 1.94 -1.60 -23.67
CA LEU A 137 0.69 -1.83 -22.94
C LEU A 137 -0.55 -1.63 -23.83
N SER A 138 -0.58 -0.61 -24.69
CA SER A 138 -1.69 -0.42 -25.63
C SER A 138 -1.84 -1.59 -26.60
N SER A 139 -0.74 -2.18 -27.08
CA SER A 139 -0.79 -3.35 -27.96
C SER A 139 -1.39 -4.58 -27.27
N TYR A 140 -1.10 -4.78 -25.98
CA TYR A 140 -1.73 -5.84 -25.19
C TYR A 140 -3.22 -5.59 -24.96
N ILE A 141 -3.62 -4.32 -24.71
CA ILE A 141 -5.03 -3.96 -24.58
C ILE A 141 -5.81 -4.25 -25.86
N ASP A 142 -5.22 -3.96 -27.03
CA ASP A 142 -5.86 -4.23 -28.31
C ASP A 142 -5.97 -5.72 -28.62
N GLN A 143 -4.94 -6.51 -28.27
CA GLN A 143 -5.04 -7.98 -28.34
C GLN A 143 -6.16 -8.51 -27.43
N ILE A 144 -6.23 -8.07 -26.18
CA ILE A 144 -7.29 -8.47 -25.25
C ILE A 144 -8.68 -8.07 -25.78
N LYS A 145 -8.83 -6.88 -26.37
CA LYS A 145 -10.10 -6.45 -26.97
C LYS A 145 -10.54 -7.36 -28.11
N ASN A 146 -9.60 -7.75 -28.97
CA ASN A 146 -9.90 -8.63 -30.10
C ASN A 146 -10.28 -10.03 -29.61
N GLU A 147 -9.53 -10.59 -28.66
CA GLU A 147 -9.85 -11.89 -28.04
C GLU A 147 -11.22 -11.87 -27.34
N ILE A 148 -11.54 -10.80 -26.59
CA ILE A 148 -12.85 -10.62 -25.97
C ILE A 148 -13.94 -10.51 -27.06
N GLY A 149 -13.67 -9.79 -28.15
CA GLY A 149 -14.56 -9.65 -29.29
C GLY A 149 -14.88 -11.01 -29.93
N ASP A 150 -13.87 -11.84 -30.13
CA ASP A 150 -13.99 -13.17 -30.71
C ASP A 150 -14.77 -14.12 -29.79
N ILE A 151 -14.53 -14.07 -28.47
CA ILE A 151 -15.33 -14.79 -27.46
C ILE A 151 -16.80 -14.34 -27.51
N LEU A 152 -17.06 -13.04 -27.65
CA LEU A 152 -18.41 -12.49 -27.72
C LEU A 152 -19.12 -12.92 -29.01
N ILE A 153 -18.42 -13.03 -30.13
CA ILE A 153 -18.96 -13.55 -31.39
C ILE A 153 -19.27 -15.04 -31.27
N TYR A 154 -18.39 -15.82 -30.64
CA TYR A 154 -18.61 -17.26 -30.44
C TYR A 154 -19.75 -17.58 -29.47
N SER A 155 -19.99 -16.72 -28.47
CA SER A 155 -21.09 -16.92 -27.50
C SER A 155 -22.49 -16.63 -28.08
N LYS A 156 -22.61 -15.74 -29.08
CA LYS A 156 -23.90 -15.39 -29.73
C LYS A 156 -24.66 -16.59 -30.33
N PRO A 157 -24.06 -17.46 -31.18
CA PRO A 157 -24.76 -18.62 -31.72
C PRO A 157 -25.13 -19.61 -30.61
N LEU A 158 -24.30 -19.75 -29.59
CA LEU A 158 -24.53 -20.64 -28.44
C LEU A 158 -25.78 -20.21 -27.66
N ILE A 159 -25.94 -18.91 -27.41
CA ILE A 159 -27.14 -18.34 -26.76
C ILE A 159 -28.38 -18.49 -27.65
N SER A 160 -28.24 -18.31 -28.96
CA SER A 160 -29.33 -18.48 -29.92
C SER A 160 -29.85 -19.92 -29.95
N SER A 161 -28.95 -20.91 -30.03
CA SER A 161 -29.29 -22.33 -29.99
C SER A 161 -29.98 -22.71 -28.67
N LEU A 162 -29.47 -22.23 -27.53
CA LEU A 162 -30.11 -22.42 -26.21
C LEU A 162 -31.54 -21.87 -26.19
N ARG A 163 -31.76 -20.67 -26.75
CA ARG A 163 -33.10 -20.07 -26.83
C ARG A 163 -34.07 -20.96 -27.61
N VAL A 164 -33.65 -21.50 -28.76
CA VAL A 164 -34.50 -22.39 -29.57
C VAL A 164 -34.88 -23.66 -28.80
N VAL A 165 -33.91 -24.26 -28.10
CA VAL A 165 -34.16 -25.45 -27.26
C VAL A 165 -35.16 -25.14 -26.15
N VAL A 166 -34.99 -24.03 -25.42
CA VAL A 166 -35.90 -23.64 -24.34
C VAL A 166 -37.33 -23.38 -24.85
N ILE A 167 -37.47 -22.69 -25.99
CA ILE A 167 -38.78 -22.47 -26.61
C ILE A 167 -39.43 -23.79 -27.01
N SER A 168 -38.67 -24.72 -27.60
CA SER A 168 -39.20 -26.02 -27.99
C SER A 168 -39.73 -26.82 -26.79
N ILE A 169 -39.00 -26.83 -25.67
CA ILE A 169 -39.42 -27.48 -24.43
C ILE A 169 -40.71 -26.84 -23.88
N LEU A 170 -40.79 -25.51 -23.87
CA LEU A 170 -41.98 -24.78 -23.41
C LEU A 170 -43.21 -25.09 -24.27
N THR A 171 -43.06 -25.16 -25.60
CA THR A 171 -44.19 -25.50 -26.49
C THR A 171 -44.72 -26.92 -26.25
N VAL A 172 -43.82 -27.89 -26.00
CA VAL A 172 -44.21 -29.26 -25.66
C VAL A 172 -44.94 -29.30 -24.32
N LEU A 173 -44.43 -28.60 -23.30
CA LEU A 173 -45.08 -28.52 -21.98
C LEU A 173 -46.46 -27.87 -22.06
N LEU A 174 -46.61 -26.79 -22.83
CA LEU A 174 -47.91 -26.15 -23.06
C LEU A 174 -48.87 -27.07 -23.81
N GLY A 175 -48.40 -27.83 -24.79
CA GLY A 175 -49.20 -28.83 -25.50
C GLY A 175 -49.70 -29.94 -24.57
N ILE A 176 -48.86 -30.43 -23.67
CA ILE A 176 -49.22 -31.43 -22.65
C ILE A 176 -50.26 -30.84 -21.67
N GLN A 177 -50.05 -29.63 -21.16
CA GLN A 177 -51.01 -28.96 -20.28
C GLN A 177 -52.36 -28.76 -20.97
N TYR A 178 -52.36 -28.32 -22.23
CA TYR A 178 -53.57 -28.15 -23.03
C TYR A 178 -54.31 -29.48 -23.25
N TYR A 179 -53.57 -30.57 -23.54
CA TYR A 179 -54.14 -31.90 -23.69
C TYR A 179 -54.82 -32.39 -22.39
N ILE A 180 -54.17 -32.21 -21.24
CA ILE A 180 -54.73 -32.57 -19.92
C ILE A 180 -55.97 -31.73 -19.61
N TYR A 181 -55.94 -30.42 -19.87
CA TYR A 181 -57.09 -29.53 -19.67
C TYR A 181 -58.28 -29.94 -20.54
N ARG A 182 -58.05 -30.21 -21.83
CA ARG A 182 -59.10 -30.63 -22.75
C ARG A 182 -59.71 -31.97 -22.33
N ARG A 183 -58.90 -32.94 -21.91
CA ARG A 183 -59.40 -34.24 -21.43
C ARG A 183 -60.31 -34.07 -20.20
N LYS A 184 -59.90 -33.28 -19.21
CA LYS A 184 -60.73 -32.98 -18.02
C LYS A 184 -62.06 -32.30 -18.34
N LYS A 185 -62.15 -31.54 -19.44
CA LYS A 185 -63.37 -30.81 -19.83
C LYS A 185 -64.34 -31.64 -20.68
N VAL A 186 -63.89 -32.74 -21.28
CA VAL A 186 -64.70 -33.64 -22.13
C VAL A 186 -65.30 -34.81 -21.34
N GLU A 187 -64.79 -35.10 -20.13
CA GLU A 187 -65.29 -36.14 -19.23
C GLU A 187 -66.32 -35.62 -18.19
N LEU A 188 -66.84 -34.38 -18.36
CA LEU A 188 -67.94 -33.77 -17.60
C LEU A 188 -69.17 -33.62 -18.50
#